data_AF-A0A830D8D1-F1
#
_entry.id   AF-A0A830D8D1-F1
#
_cell.length_a   1.000
_cell.length_b   1.000
_cell.length_c   1.000
_cell.angle_alpha   90.00
_cell.angle_beta   90.00
_cell.angle_gamma   90.00
#
_symmetry.space_group_name_H-M   'P 1'
#
loop_
_entity.id
_entity.type
_entity.pdbx_description
1 polymer ?
#
loop_
_entity_poly.entity_id
_entity_poly.type
_entity_poly.pdbx_seq_one_letter_code
_entity_poly.pdbx_strand_id
1 'polypeptide(L)'
;MPLPPPTSSVTLLHHHRRSPLLPPLLAAAIALAFFFLSVILYRKITRRRTVPTDLKPPFPPQRFSFSLLRRATASFSAANRLGQGGFGSVYKGTLPSGQEIAVKLMRRGLDSR
;
A
#
# COMPACT_ATOMS: atom_id res chain seq x y z
N MET A 1 -24.06 73.50 45.04
CA MET A 1 -24.81 72.28 44.65
C MET A 1 -24.25 71.81 43.32
N PRO A 2 -23.53 70.67 43.23
CA PRO A 2 -23.15 70.14 41.92
C PRO A 2 -24.34 69.36 41.33
N LEU A 3 -24.62 69.60 40.05
CA LEU A 3 -25.59 68.84 39.27
C LEU A 3 -24.96 67.50 38.82
N PRO A 4 -25.71 66.39 38.80
CA PRO A 4 -25.22 65.12 38.28
C PRO A 4 -25.05 65.19 36.75
N PRO A 5 -24.08 64.45 36.16
CA PRO A 5 -23.92 64.37 34.72
C PRO A 5 -25.06 63.57 34.07
N PRO A 6 -25.59 63.96 32.89
CA PRO A 6 -26.60 63.17 32.19
C PRO A 6 -26.02 61.86 31.66
N THR A 7 -26.81 60.80 31.87
CA THR A 7 -26.52 59.38 31.76
C THR A 7 -26.73 58.85 30.33
N SER A 8 -25.84 57.95 29.90
CA SER A 8 -26.02 56.80 29.01
C SER A 8 -27.13 56.82 27.93
N SER A 9 -26.72 57.02 26.69
CA SER A 9 -27.28 56.40 25.48
C SER A 9 -26.42 56.93 24.32
N VAL A 10 -25.51 56.18 23.71
CA VAL A 10 -25.76 55.03 22.84
C VAL A 10 -24.45 54.23 22.76
N THR A 11 -24.21 53.31 23.70
CA THR A 11 -23.35 52.14 23.42
C THR A 11 -24.25 51.13 22.74
N LEU A 12 -24.74 51.43 21.53
CA LEU A 12 -25.46 50.43 20.74
C LEU A 12 -24.42 49.44 20.23
N LEU A 13 -24.16 48.44 21.06
CA LEU A 13 -23.82 47.08 20.70
C LEU A 13 -23.32 46.94 19.26
N HIS A 14 -22.05 47.25 19.02
CA HIS A 14 -21.30 46.43 18.06
C HIS A 14 -20.90 45.14 18.79
N HIS A 15 -21.92 44.43 19.26
CA HIS A 15 -21.80 43.07 19.76
C HIS A 15 -21.51 42.24 18.53
N HIS A 16 -20.22 42.08 18.26
CA HIS A 16 -19.73 41.22 17.20
C HIS A 16 -20.28 39.82 17.50
N ARG A 17 -21.36 39.50 16.79
CA ARG A 17 -22.11 38.26 16.87
C ARG A 17 -21.24 37.13 16.30
N ARG A 18 -20.14 36.80 16.99
CA ARG A 18 -19.39 35.57 16.73
C ARG A 18 -20.29 34.43 17.18
N SER A 19 -20.96 33.81 16.23
CA SER A 19 -21.70 32.58 16.47
C SER A 19 -20.71 31.53 17.01
N PRO A 20 -20.86 31.08 18.28
CA PRO A 20 -19.93 30.13 18.90
C PRO A 20 -20.02 28.72 18.30
N LEU A 21 -20.81 28.55 17.24
CA LEU A 21 -21.00 27.32 16.48
C LEU A 21 -20.04 27.19 15.30
N LEU A 22 -19.33 28.26 14.92
CA LEU A 22 -18.34 28.22 13.83
C LEU A 22 -17.08 27.40 14.21
N PRO A 23 -16.51 27.51 15.43
CA PRO A 23 -15.34 26.71 15.81
C PRO A 23 -15.54 25.19 15.77
N PRO A 24 -16.63 24.60 16.31
CA PRO A 24 -16.81 23.14 16.29
C PRO A 24 -17.05 22.61 14.87
N LEU A 25 -17.69 23.38 13.99
CA LEU A 25 -17.88 22.99 12.59
C LEU A 25 -16.53 22.93 11.85
N LEU A 26 -15.66 23.91 12.08
CA LEU A 26 -14.33 23.93 11.49
C LEU A 26 -13.45 22.78 12.02
N ALA A 27 -13.51 22.51 13.32
CA ALA A 27 -12.80 21.39 13.94
C ALA A 27 -13.26 20.03 13.37
N ALA A 28 -14.58 19.85 13.22
CA ALA A 28 -15.14 18.63 12.62
C ALA A 28 -14.73 18.46 11.15
N ALA A 29 -14.74 19.54 10.37
CA ALA A 29 -14.32 19.51 8.97
C ALA A 29 -12.84 19.13 8.83
N ILE A 30 -11.97 19.68 9.67
CA ILE A 30 -10.54 19.34 9.71
C ILE A 30 -10.33 17.87 10.11
N ALA A 31 -11.03 17.40 11.15
CA ALA A 31 -10.95 16.00 11.58
C ALA A 31 -11.38 15.03 10.48
N LEU A 32 -12.47 15.32 9.76
CA LEU A 32 -12.92 14.54 8.61
C LEU A 32 -11.88 14.56 7.49
N ALA A 33 -11.33 15.74 7.15
CA ALA A 33 -10.30 15.85 6.13
C ALA A 33 -9.05 15.01 6.47
N PHE A 34 -8.57 15.06 7.72
CA PHE A 34 -7.45 14.23 8.17
C PHE A 34 -7.80 12.73 8.20
N PHE A 35 -9.03 12.36 8.57
CA PHE A 35 -9.48 10.97 8.55
C PHE A 35 -9.53 10.42 7.12
N PHE A 36 -10.11 11.16 6.17
CA PHE A 36 -10.09 10.76 4.76
C PHE A 36 -8.66 10.73 4.21
N LEU A 37 -7.82 11.71 4.53
CA LEU A 37 -6.43 11.74 4.12
C LEU A 37 -5.65 10.55 4.68
N SER A 38 -5.84 10.19 5.95
CA SER A 38 -5.19 9.05 6.59
C SER A 38 -5.67 7.72 5.99
N VAL A 39 -6.96 7.57 5.70
CA VAL A 39 -7.51 6.39 5.00
C VAL A 39 -6.95 6.29 3.58
N ILE A 40 -6.89 7.40 2.84
CA ILE A 40 -6.31 7.44 1.49
C ILE A 40 -4.82 7.10 1.55
N LEU A 41 -4.07 7.66 2.47
CA LEU A 41 -2.65 7.36 2.68
C LEU A 41 -2.45 5.90 3.08
N TYR A 42 -3.22 5.38 4.03
CA TYR A 42 -3.17 4.00 4.46
C TYR A 42 -3.49 3.04 3.32
N ARG A 43 -4.57 3.31 2.56
CA ARG A 43 -4.92 2.51 1.38
C ARG A 43 -3.84 2.62 0.30
N LYS A 44 -3.23 3.79 0.10
CA LYS A 44 -2.19 4.01 -0.91
C LYS A 44 -0.87 3.32 -0.51
N ILE A 45 -0.45 3.43 0.74
CA ILE A 45 0.76 2.78 1.27
C ILE A 45 0.59 1.26 1.23
N THR A 46 -0.56 0.73 1.66
CA THR A 46 -0.85 -0.70 1.62
C THR A 46 -1.04 -1.23 0.20
N ARG A 47 -1.53 -0.42 -0.75
CA ARG A 47 -1.66 -0.80 -2.17
C ARG A 47 -0.39 -0.64 -3.00
N ARG A 48 0.67 0.03 -2.52
CA ARG A 48 1.92 0.26 -3.26
C ARG A 48 2.85 -0.96 -3.36
N ARG A 49 2.30 -2.18 -3.29
CA ARG A 49 3.03 -3.45 -3.49
C ARG A 49 2.95 -3.97 -4.93
N THR A 50 2.60 -3.13 -5.90
CA THR A 50 2.75 -3.48 -7.32
C THR A 50 4.07 -2.92 -7.81
N VAL A 51 5.00 -3.83 -8.15
CA VAL A 51 6.23 -3.51 -8.87
C VAL A 51 5.85 -2.60 -10.05
N PRO A 52 6.49 -1.42 -10.23
CA PRO A 52 6.19 -0.53 -11.35
C PRO A 52 6.25 -1.34 -12.64
N THR A 53 5.11 -1.51 -13.30
CA THR A 53 4.97 -2.40 -14.46
C THR A 53 5.53 -1.76 -15.74
N ASP A 54 5.92 -0.48 -15.67
CA ASP A 54 6.48 0.29 -16.80
C ASP A 54 8.00 0.19 -16.95
N LEU A 55 8.68 -0.55 -16.06
CA LEU A 55 10.05 -0.96 -16.33
C LEU A 55 10.00 -2.12 -17.31
N LYS A 56 10.20 -1.84 -18.61
CA LYS A 56 10.60 -2.87 -19.58
C LYS A 56 11.74 -3.64 -18.93
N PRO A 57 11.54 -4.90 -18.52
CA PRO A 57 12.60 -5.63 -17.85
C PRO A 57 13.83 -5.62 -18.78
N PRO A 58 15.05 -5.45 -18.24
CA PRO A 58 16.26 -5.36 -19.05
C PRO A 58 16.44 -6.57 -19.97
N PHE A 59 15.75 -7.67 -19.67
CA PHE A 59 15.66 -8.86 -20.50
C PHE A 59 14.20 -9.21 -20.79
N PRO A 60 13.88 -9.56 -22.05
CA PRO A 60 12.55 -10.09 -22.38
C PRO A 60 12.29 -11.40 -21.63
N PRO A 61 11.02 -11.79 -21.40
CA PRO A 61 10.68 -13.07 -20.82
C PRO A 61 11.32 -14.23 -21.60
N GLN A 62 12.18 -14.99 -20.94
CA GLN A 62 12.86 -16.13 -21.55
C GLN A 62 12.08 -17.41 -21.28
N ARG A 63 11.82 -18.18 -22.34
CA ARG A 63 11.21 -19.52 -22.23
C ARG A 63 12.31 -20.56 -21.98
N PHE A 64 12.11 -21.38 -20.96
CA PHE A 64 12.99 -22.52 -20.67
C PHE A 64 12.21 -23.83 -20.87
N SER A 65 12.86 -24.84 -21.45
CA SER A 65 12.23 -26.16 -21.56
C SER A 65 12.21 -26.85 -20.21
N PHE A 66 11.16 -27.66 -19.96
CA PHE A 66 11.05 -28.40 -18.70
C PHE A 66 12.26 -29.33 -18.49
N SER A 67 12.76 -29.99 -19.54
CA SER A 67 13.94 -30.85 -19.48
C SER A 67 15.21 -30.10 -19.08
N LEU A 68 15.36 -28.84 -19.50
CA LEU A 68 16.46 -27.98 -19.08
C LEU A 68 16.35 -27.66 -17.59
N LEU A 69 15.18 -27.22 -17.13
CA LEU A 69 14.95 -26.90 -15.71
C LEU A 69 15.09 -28.15 -14.82
N ARG A 70 14.63 -29.31 -15.30
CA ARG A 70 14.79 -30.60 -14.61
C ARG A 70 16.27 -30.93 -14.42
N ARG A 71 17.09 -30.81 -15.46
CA ARG A 71 18.54 -31.04 -15.35
C ARG A 71 19.20 -30.01 -14.43
N ALA A 72 18.88 -28.72 -14.61
CA ALA A 72 19.43 -27.63 -13.81
C ALA A 72 19.20 -27.80 -12.31
N THR A 73 18.06 -28.40 -11.92
CA THR A 73 17.66 -28.62 -10.52
C THR A 73 18.00 -30.02 -9.98
N ALA A 74 18.78 -30.82 -10.71
CA ALA A 74 19.05 -32.23 -10.40
C ALA A 74 17.75 -33.04 -10.20
N SER A 75 16.84 -32.94 -11.16
CA SER A 75 15.51 -33.54 -11.16
C SER A 75 14.63 -33.08 -9.99
N PHE A 76 14.68 -31.79 -9.66
CA PHE A 76 13.97 -31.21 -8.51
C PHE A 76 14.32 -31.93 -7.19
N SER A 77 15.61 -32.23 -7.00
CA SER A 77 16.12 -32.91 -5.80
C SER A 77 15.74 -32.15 -4.53
N ALA A 78 15.36 -32.89 -3.48
CA ALA A 78 15.05 -32.31 -2.17
C ALA A 78 16.24 -31.54 -1.57
N ALA A 79 17.48 -31.95 -1.89
CA ALA A 79 18.69 -31.24 -1.47
C ALA A 79 18.77 -29.81 -2.03
N ASN A 80 18.12 -29.55 -3.17
CA ASN A 80 18.07 -28.25 -3.82
C ASN A 80 16.82 -27.46 -3.42
N ARG A 81 15.95 -27.95 -2.53
CA ARG A 81 14.71 -27.23 -2.17
C ARG A 81 15.04 -25.99 -1.33
N LEU A 82 14.73 -24.82 -1.86
CA LEU A 82 14.88 -23.53 -1.20
C LEU A 82 13.68 -23.19 -0.32
N GLY A 83 12.49 -23.69 -0.65
CA GLY A 83 11.28 -23.44 0.13
C GLY A 83 10.03 -24.10 -0.43
N GLN A 84 8.93 -24.00 0.30
CA GLN A 84 7.62 -24.53 -0.08
C GLN A 84 6.51 -23.59 0.42
N GLY A 85 5.47 -23.41 -0.39
CA GLY A 85 4.28 -22.66 -0.02
C GLY A 85 3.03 -23.18 -0.73
N GLY A 86 1.90 -22.48 -0.62
CA GLY A 86 0.60 -22.94 -1.15
C GLY A 86 0.58 -23.24 -2.66
N PHE A 87 1.45 -22.57 -3.43
CA PHE A 87 1.54 -22.73 -4.87
C PHE A 87 2.54 -23.81 -5.31
N GLY A 88 3.26 -24.44 -4.39
CA GLY A 88 4.27 -25.47 -4.69
C GLY A 88 5.64 -25.20 -4.07
N SER A 89 6.66 -25.81 -4.65
CA SER A 89 8.02 -25.86 -4.11
C SER A 89 8.99 -25.05 -4.97
N VAL A 90 9.98 -24.43 -4.34
CA VAL A 90 11.03 -23.66 -5.01
C VAL A 90 12.35 -24.41 -4.88
N TYR A 91 13.07 -24.59 -5.99
CA TYR A 91 14.32 -25.32 -6.05
C TYR A 91 15.45 -24.44 -6.60
N LYS A 92 16.65 -24.60 -6.05
CA LYS A 92 17.90 -24.10 -6.61
C LYS A 92 18.22 -24.91 -7.87
N GLY A 93 18.66 -24.22 -8.92
CA GLY A 93 19.25 -24.86 -10.08
C GLY A 93 20.37 -24.03 -10.68
N THR A 94 21.18 -24.68 -11.51
CA THR A 94 22.27 -24.04 -12.23
C THR A 94 22.10 -24.33 -13.72
N LEU A 95 21.97 -23.28 -14.53
CA LEU A 95 21.88 -23.40 -15.99
C LEU A 95 23.23 -23.86 -16.58
N PRO A 96 23.27 -24.39 -17.82
CA PRO A 96 24.53 -24.72 -18.49
C PRO A 96 25.50 -23.53 -18.63
N SER A 97 24.98 -22.31 -18.61
CA SER A 97 25.79 -21.07 -18.59
C SER A 97 26.49 -20.81 -17.25
N GLY A 98 26.26 -21.64 -16.22
CA GLY A 98 26.71 -21.39 -14.84
C GLY A 98 25.81 -20.45 -14.04
N GLN A 99 24.78 -19.87 -14.68
CA GLN A 99 23.84 -18.98 -13.99
C GLN A 99 23.00 -19.75 -12.98
N GLU A 100 23.04 -19.34 -11.72
CA GLU A 100 22.14 -19.85 -10.68
C GLU A 100 20.73 -19.28 -10.85
N ILE A 101 19.73 -20.14 -10.68
CA ILE A 101 18.31 -19.82 -10.83
C ILE A 101 17.49 -20.45 -9.69
N ALA A 102 16.34 -19.84 -9.42
CA ALA A 102 15.31 -20.43 -8.56
C ALA A 102 14.11 -20.87 -9.42
N VAL A 103 13.79 -22.16 -9.40
CA VAL A 103 12.70 -22.75 -10.18
C VAL A 103 11.53 -23.04 -9.25
N LYS A 104 10.40 -22.36 -9.46
CA LYS A 104 9.14 -22.65 -8.74
C LYS A 104 8.36 -23.73 -9.49
N LEU A 105 8.29 -24.91 -8.91
CA LEU A 105 7.48 -26.02 -9.38
C LEU A 105 6.06 -25.88 -8.83
N MET A 106 5.10 -25.61 -9.71
CA MET A 106 3.70 -25.44 -9.30
C MET A 106 3.09 -26.79 -8.91
N ARG A 107 2.34 -26.82 -7.81
CA ARG A 107 1.50 -27.98 -7.49
C ARG A 107 0.37 -28.00 -8.53
N ARG A 108 0.14 -29.13 -9.20
CA ARG A 108 -1.05 -29.29 -10.04
C ARG A 108 -2.26 -29.01 -9.14
N GLY A 109 -3.11 -28.06 -9.52
CA GLY A 109 -4.43 -27.96 -8.90
C GLY A 109 -5.09 -29.33 -9.09
N LEU A 110 -5.68 -29.87 -8.03
CA LEU A 110 -6.76 -30.82 -8.27
C LEU A 110 -7.84 -30.01 -8.98
N ASP A 111 -7.80 -30.01 -10.31
CA ASP A 111 -8.99 -29.75 -11.10
C ASP A 111 -9.88 -30.96 -10.80
N SER A 112 -10.76 -30.76 -9.81
CA SER A 112 -11.81 -31.70 -9.47
C SER A 112 -12.60 -31.97 -10.75
N ARG A 113 -12.37 -33.14 -11.35
CA ARG A 113 -13.23 -33.68 -12.41
C ARG A 113 -14.56 -34.09 -11.83
#